data_AF-A0AB33ERN4-F1
#
_entry.id   AF-A0AB33ERN4-F1
#
_cell.length_a   1.000
_cell.length_b   1.000
_cell.length_c   1.000
_cell.angle_alpha   90.00
_cell.angle_beta   90.00
_cell.angle_gamma   90.00
#
_symmetry.space_group_name_H-M   'P 1'
#
loop_
_entity.id
_entity.type
_entity.pdbx_description
1 polymer ?
#
loop_
_entity_poly.entity_id
_entity_poly.type
_entity_poly.pdbx_seq_one_letter_code
_entity_poly.pdbx_strand_id
1 'polypeptide(L)'
;MTRITVDVNDEWLEAAREALGTDTKVATINAALHAFAVRRQAREIVAAFDQVEMDFSESAAAWRYGGGRDLSRLAENAREGEAAA
;
A
#
# COMPACT_ATOMS: atom_id res chain seq x y z
N MET A 1 -24.60 12.77 -8.69
CA MET A 1 -23.59 13.65 -9.32
C MET A 1 -23.97 15.08 -8.96
N THR A 2 -23.16 15.77 -8.17
CA THR A 2 -23.47 17.12 -7.67
C THR A 2 -22.67 18.13 -8.48
N ARG A 3 -23.32 19.17 -9.00
CA ARG A 3 -22.66 20.20 -9.80
C ARG A 3 -22.41 21.42 -8.92
N ILE A 4 -21.15 21.82 -8.82
CA ILE A 4 -20.70 22.96 -8.03
C ILE A 4 -19.78 23.85 -8.88
N THR A 5 -19.81 25.14 -8.62
CA THR A 5 -18.90 26.11 -9.23
C THR A 5 -17.81 26.40 -8.20
N VAL A 6 -16.55 26.19 -8.56
CA VAL A 6 -15.40 26.34 -7.66
C VAL A 6 -14.32 27.10 -8.41
N ASP A 7 -13.77 28.13 -7.78
CA ASP A 7 -12.60 28.83 -8.29
C ASP A 7 -11.35 28.00 -8.00
N VAL A 8 -10.53 27.80 -9.05
CA VAL A 8 -9.30 27.03 -9.00
C VAL A 8 -8.17 27.85 -9.60
N ASN A 9 -6.99 27.75 -9.00
CA ASN A 9 -5.79 28.32 -9.58
C ASN A 9 -5.40 27.49 -10.82
N ASP A 10 -5.38 28.13 -11.99
CA ASP A 10 -5.13 27.45 -13.26
C ASP A 10 -3.70 26.89 -13.37
N GLU A 11 -2.69 27.54 -12.76
CA GLU A 11 -1.31 27.06 -12.80
C GLU A 11 -1.18 25.73 -12.03
N TRP A 12 -1.81 25.65 -10.85
CA TRP A 12 -1.79 24.43 -10.04
C TRP A 12 -2.61 23.32 -10.69
N LEU A 13 -3.72 23.68 -11.34
CA LEU A 13 -4.53 22.73 -12.07
C LEU A 13 -3.77 22.14 -13.25
N GLU A 14 -2.99 22.96 -13.96
CA GLU A 14 -2.16 22.51 -15.07
C GLU A 14 -1.02 21.60 -14.60
N ALA A 15 -0.32 21.97 -13.52
CA ALA A 15 0.70 21.12 -12.92
C ALA A 15 0.12 19.76 -12.46
N ALA A 16 -1.07 19.78 -11.86
CA ALA A 16 -1.78 18.55 -11.49
C ALA A 16 -2.21 17.74 -12.72
N ARG A 17 -2.59 18.41 -13.81
CA ARG A 17 -2.99 17.76 -15.07
C ARG A 17 -1.84 16.98 -15.67
N GLU A 18 -0.66 17.58 -15.73
CA GLU A 18 0.58 16.95 -16.19
C GLU A 18 0.97 15.78 -15.28
N ALA A 19 0.97 16.00 -13.96
CA ALA A 19 1.36 14.96 -12.99
C ALA A 19 0.41 13.75 -12.96
N LEU A 20 -0.89 13.97 -13.19
CA LEU A 20 -1.91 12.92 -13.15
C LEU A 20 -2.23 12.34 -14.54
N GLY A 21 -1.68 12.91 -15.62
CA GLY A 21 -1.90 12.44 -16.99
C GLY A 21 -3.37 12.53 -17.43
N THR A 22 -4.06 13.61 -17.06
CA THR A 22 -5.50 13.77 -17.32
C THR A 22 -5.80 14.76 -18.43
N ASP A 23 -6.87 14.58 -19.18
CA ASP A 23 -7.20 15.44 -20.33
C ASP A 23 -8.20 16.56 -20.03
N THR A 24 -8.93 16.49 -18.92
CA THR A 24 -9.97 17.46 -18.57
C THR A 24 -9.83 17.96 -17.15
N LYS A 25 -10.17 19.24 -16.92
CA LYS A 25 -10.16 19.87 -15.59
C LYS A 25 -10.93 19.05 -14.54
N VAL A 26 -12.09 18.50 -14.92
CA VAL A 26 -12.92 17.66 -14.04
C VAL A 26 -12.23 16.33 -13.72
N ALA A 27 -11.60 15.68 -14.70
CA ALA A 27 -10.83 14.47 -14.47
C ALA A 27 -9.64 14.72 -13.54
N THR A 28 -8.93 15.83 -13.73
CA THR A 28 -7.81 16.25 -12.87
C THR A 28 -8.27 16.43 -11.43
N ILE A 29 -9.37 17.17 -11.20
CA ILE A 29 -9.90 17.43 -9.85
C ILE A 29 -10.34 16.12 -9.18
N ASN A 30 -11.08 15.27 -9.88
CA ASN A 30 -11.54 14.00 -9.32
C ASN A 30 -10.38 13.05 -9.00
N ALA A 31 -9.38 12.96 -9.89
CA ALA A 31 -8.18 12.15 -9.67
C ALA A 31 -7.35 12.68 -8.50
N ALA A 32 -7.20 14.01 -8.37
CA ALA A 32 -6.49 14.63 -7.26
C ALA A 32 -7.21 14.39 -5.91
N LEU A 33 -8.54 14.54 -5.86
CA LEU A 33 -9.33 14.26 -4.67
C LEU A 33 -9.23 12.78 -4.27
N HIS A 34 -9.28 11.87 -5.24
CA HIS A 34 -9.11 10.44 -4.99
C HIS A 34 -7.70 10.14 -4.45
N ALA A 35 -6.66 10.65 -5.09
CA ALA A 35 -5.28 10.49 -4.64
C ALA A 35 -5.07 11.04 -3.22
N PHE A 36 -5.68 12.18 -2.90
CA PHE A 36 -5.63 12.77 -1.56
C PHE A 36 -6.36 11.92 -0.52
N ALA A 37 -7.54 11.40 -0.84
CA ALA A 37 -8.30 10.51 0.04
C ALA A 37 -7.52 9.22 0.34
N VAL A 38 -6.95 8.59 -0.70
CA VAL A 38 -6.10 7.40 -0.55
C VAL A 38 -4.87 7.72 0.31
N ARG A 39 -4.20 8.86 0.07
CA ARG A 39 -3.03 9.27 0.87
C ARG A 39 -3.38 9.51 2.33
N ARG A 40 -4.55 10.06 2.62
CA ARG A 40 -5.04 10.24 3.99
C ARG A 40 -5.26 8.89 4.67
N GLN A 41 -5.95 7.98 4.00
CA GLN A 41 -6.20 6.64 4.54
C GLN A 41 -4.89 5.85 4.74
N ALA A 42 -3.95 5.95 3.81
CA ALA A 42 -2.62 5.35 3.95
C ALA A 42 -1.85 5.93 5.14
N ARG A 43 -1.94 7.24 5.41
CA ARG A 43 -1.35 7.86 6.60
C ARG A 43 -1.99 7.35 7.89
N GLU A 44 -3.31 7.20 7.91
CA GLU A 44 -4.02 6.63 9.06
C GLU A 44 -3.61 5.17 9.31
N ILE A 45 -3.42 4.38 8.24
CA ILE A 45 -2.92 3.01 8.31
C ILE A 45 -1.47 2.97 8.81
N VAL A 46 -0.57 3.79 8.27
CA VAL A 46 0.83 3.85 8.72
C VAL A 46 0.94 4.34 10.16
N ALA A 47 0.13 5.33 10.57
CA ALA A 47 0.07 5.77 11.96
C ALA A 47 -0.49 4.69 12.90
N ALA A 48 -1.45 3.89 12.44
CA ALA A 48 -1.93 2.74 13.18
C ALA A 48 -0.84 1.64 13.31
N PHE A 49 -0.05 1.41 12.26
CA PHE A 49 1.09 0.48 12.32
C PHE A 49 2.24 1.00 13.22
N ASP A 50 2.46 2.31 13.29
CA ASP A 50 3.46 2.95 14.16
C ASP A 50 3.06 2.90 15.65
N GLN A 51 1.76 2.78 15.96
CA GLN A 51 1.23 2.64 17.32
C GLN A 51 1.20 1.21 17.85
N VAL A 52 1.43 0.21 16.98
CA VAL A 52 1.46 -1.20 17.36
C VAL A 52 2.93 -1.60 17.54
N GLU A 53 3.36 -1.73 18.80
CA GLU A 53 4.63 -2.38 19.14
C GLU A 53 4.49 -3.87 18.72
N MET A 54 4.99 -4.20 17.52
CA MET A 54 4.95 -5.57 17.03
C MET A 54 5.89 -6.42 17.85
N ASP A 55 5.32 -7.17 18.80
CA ASP A 55 6.05 -8.18 19.54
C ASP A 55 6.28 -9.42 18.65
N PHE A 56 7.49 -9.52 18.11
CA PHE A 56 7.92 -10.66 17.30
C PHE A 56 8.48 -11.83 18.16
N SER A 57 8.44 -11.74 19.49
CA SER A 57 9.06 -12.73 20.38
C SER A 57 8.53 -14.16 20.19
N GLU A 58 7.25 -14.32 19.85
CA GLU A 58 6.63 -15.62 19.57
C GLU A 58 6.57 -15.98 18.08
N SER A 59 7.01 -15.08 17.20
CA SER A 59 6.88 -15.27 15.75
C SER A 59 7.55 -16.56 15.29
N ALA A 60 8.73 -16.89 15.82
CA ALA A 60 9.47 -18.10 15.45
C ALA A 60 8.65 -19.41 15.57
N ALA A 61 7.67 -19.48 16.48
CA ALA A 61 6.75 -20.61 16.61
C ALA A 61 5.63 -20.56 15.55
N ALA A 62 5.12 -19.37 15.22
CA ALA A 62 4.09 -19.18 14.20
C ALA A 62 4.59 -19.51 12.77
N TRP A 63 5.84 -19.20 12.45
CA TRP A 63 6.44 -19.51 11.14
C TRP A 63 6.66 -21.02 10.93
N ARG A 64 6.81 -21.83 12.00
CA ARG A 64 6.91 -23.30 11.88
C ARG A 64 5.61 -23.95 11.41
N TYR A 65 4.47 -23.28 11.63
CA TYR A 65 3.13 -23.81 11.32
C TYR A 65 2.33 -22.86 10.41
N GLY A 66 2.96 -22.40 9.32
CA GLY A 66 2.31 -21.53 8.33
C GLY A 66 1.25 -22.29 7.52
N GLY A 67 -0.01 -21.92 7.64
CA GLY A 67 -1.10 -22.41 6.77
C GLY A 67 -1.44 -23.90 6.90
N GLY A 68 -1.26 -24.49 8.09
CA GLY A 68 -1.59 -25.90 8.37
C GLY A 68 -0.54 -26.91 7.91
N ARG A 69 0.66 -26.46 7.53
CA ARG A 69 1.80 -27.33 7.19
C ARG A 69 2.95 -27.13 8.17
N ASP A 70 3.52 -28.24 8.63
CA ASP A 70 4.72 -28.25 9.47
C ASP A 70 5.96 -27.98 8.61
N LEU A 71 6.56 -26.81 8.81
CA LEU A 71 7.74 -26.33 8.09
C LEU A 71 9.04 -26.60 8.84
N SER A 72 9.02 -27.40 9.92
CA SER A 72 10.19 -27.66 10.77
C SER A 72 11.39 -28.26 10.03
N ARG A 73 11.15 -28.96 8.91
CA ARG A 73 12.19 -29.54 8.04
C ARG A 73 12.48 -28.75 6.76
N LEU A 74 11.86 -27.58 6.57
CA LEU A 74 12.02 -26.80 5.33
C LEU A 74 13.50 -26.47 5.05
N ALA A 75 14.26 -26.12 6.09
CA ALA A 75 15.67 -25.77 5.96
C ALA A 75 16.59 -26.98 5.69
N GLU A 76 16.15 -28.20 6.02
CA GLU A 76 16.85 -29.45 5.72
C GLU A 76 16.57 -29.85 4.27
N ASN A 77 15.29 -29.84 3.87
CA ASN A 77 14.85 -30.11 2.49
C ASN A 77 15.45 -29.14 1.47
N ALA A 78 15.60 -27.85 1.82
CA ALA A 78 16.21 -26.86 0.94
C ALA A 78 17.71 -27.16 0.68
N ARG A 79 18.43 -27.66 1.69
CA ARG A 79 19.85 -28.03 1.56
C ARG A 79 20.03 -29.33 0.79
N GLU A 80 19.14 -30.31 0.98
CA GLU A 80 19.17 -31.56 0.22
C GLU A 80 18.78 -31.36 -1.25
N GLY A 81 17.85 -30.44 -1.54
CA GLY A 81 17.46 -30.09 -2.91
C GLY A 81 18.54 -29.36 -3.71
N GLU A 82 19.40 -28.58 -3.05
CA GLU A 82 20.53 -27.88 -3.67
C GLU A 82 21.72 -28.83 -3.94
N ALA A 83 21.85 -29.92 -3.17
CA ALA A 83 22.88 -30.94 -3.36
C ALA A 83 22.53 -32.00 -4.44
N ALA A 84 21.28 -32.04 -4.90
CA ALA A 84 20.80 -32.96 -5.92
C ALA A 84 20.60 -32.31 -7.32
N ALA A 85 21.08 -31.08 -7.50
CA ALA A 85 21.03 -30.32 -8.76
C ALA A 85 22.40 -30.25 -9.45
#